data_AF-A0A2K8QMT8-F1
#
_entry.id   AF-A0A2K8QMT8-F1
#
_cell.length_a   1.000
_cell.length_b   1.000
_cell.length_c   1.000
_cell.angle_alpha   90.00
_cell.angle_beta   90.00
_cell.angle_gamma   90.00
#
_symmetry.space_group_name_H-M   'P 1'
#
loop_
_entity.id
_entity.type
_entity.pdbx_description
1 polymer ?
#
loop_
_entity_poly.entity_id
_entity_poly.type
_entity_poly.pdbx_seq_one_letter_code
_entity_poly.pdbx_strand_id
1 'polypeptide(L)' 'MSNCSSCDGSLNDSIFIESRDLKSCPHCSALAGHHIFYRCEDFGMRYMGDGRYILQSWCPGCRSHDGIKPVVQAECQQ' A
#
# COMPACT_ATOMS: atom_id res chain seq x y z
N MET A 1 -18.13 -2.17 -2.38
CA MET A 1 -16.87 -1.42 -2.18
C MET A 1 -16.45 -1.70 -0.75
N SER A 2 -15.22 -2.15 -0.52
CA SER A 2 -14.76 -2.56 0.81
C SER A 2 -14.16 -1.35 1.52
N ASN A 3 -14.84 -0.81 2.53
CA ASN A 3 -14.31 0.25 3.39
C ASN A 3 -13.48 -0.37 4.52
N CYS A 4 -12.54 0.40 5.06
CA CYS A 4 -11.72 0.01 6.20
C CYS A 4 -12.60 -0.05 7.44
N SER A 5 -12.56 -1.19 8.16
CA SER A 5 -13.31 -1.39 9.40
C SER A 5 -12.94 -0.44 10.54
N SER A 6 -11.84 0.31 10.42
CA SER A 6 -11.31 1.20 11.46
C SER A 6 -11.53 2.68 11.16
N CYS A 7 -11.22 3.15 9.95
CA CYS A 7 -11.34 4.57 9.60
C CYS A 7 -12.45 4.88 8.58
N ASP A 8 -13.21 3.87 8.12
CA ASP A 8 -14.22 3.94 7.06
C ASP A 8 -13.68 4.42 5.68
N GLY A 9 -12.36 4.59 5.55
CA GLY A 9 -11.69 4.92 4.30
C GLY A 9 -11.77 3.78 3.27
N SER A 10 -11.75 4.12 1.98
CA SER A 10 -11.80 3.13 0.88
C SER A 10 -10.54 2.26 0.84
N LEU A 11 -10.70 0.92 0.95
CA LEU A 11 -9.58 -0.03 0.85
C LEU A 11 -9.03 -0.18 -0.58
N ASN A 12 -9.73 0.35 -1.58
CA ASN A 12 -9.28 0.33 -2.97
C ASN A 12 -8.24 1.41 -3.26
N ASP A 13 -8.12 2.40 -2.37
CA ASP A 13 -7.18 3.49 -2.54
C ASP A 13 -5.85 3.20 -1.85
N SER A 14 -4.76 3.57 -2.51
CA SER A 14 -3.42 3.49 -1.92
C SER A 14 -3.17 4.74 -1.11
N ILE A 15 -3.16 4.58 0.22
CA ILE A 15 -2.98 5.67 1.18
C ILE A 15 -1.49 5.81 1.49
N PHE A 16 -1.03 7.05 1.59
CA PHE A 16 0.31 7.40 2.02
C PHE A 16 0.25 8.16 3.35
N ILE A 17 1.02 7.72 4.35
CA ILE A 17 1.21 8.41 5.63
C ILE A 17 2.55 9.12 5.56
N GLU A 18 2.54 10.39 5.13
CA GLU A 18 3.74 11.20 4.92
C GLU A 18 4.64 11.26 6.17
N SER A 19 4.05 11.42 7.36
CA SER A 19 4.79 11.56 8.62
C SER A 19 5.55 10.30 9.05
N ARG A 20 5.25 9.14 8.47
CA ARG A 20 5.85 7.85 8.83
C ARG A 20 6.54 7.15 7.64
N ASP A 21 6.49 7.76 6.47
CA ASP A 21 6.90 7.17 5.19
C ASP A 21 6.34 5.75 4.96
N LEU A 22 5.04 5.61 5.21
CA LEU A 22 4.33 4.34 5.07
C LEU A 22 3.26 4.43 3.98
N LYS A 23 3.09 3.35 3.22
CA LYS A 23 2.10 3.25 2.16
C LYS A 23 1.27 1.97 2.28
N SER A 24 -0.02 2.10 2.00
CA SER A 24 -0.91 0.95 1.92
C SER A 24 -0.97 0.36 0.52
N CYS A 25 -1.00 -0.97 0.47
CA CYS A 25 -1.31 -1.70 -0.76
C CYS A 25 -2.82 -1.94 -0.80
N PRO A 26 -3.53 -1.51 -1.85
CA PRO A 26 -4.98 -1.69 -1.95
C PRO A 26 -5.42 -3.16 -1.84
N HIS A 27 -4.76 -4.05 -2.58
CA HIS A 27 -5.09 -5.47 -2.57
C HIS A 27 -4.85 -6.13 -1.21
N CYS A 28 -3.73 -5.82 -0.54
CA CYS A 28 -3.46 -6.36 0.79
C CYS A 28 -4.46 -5.84 1.83
N SER A 29 -4.79 -4.54 1.74
CA SER A 29 -5.75 -3.91 2.64
C SER A 29 -7.16 -4.47 2.44
N ALA A 30 -7.59 -4.64 1.19
CA ALA A 30 -8.89 -5.22 0.84
C ALA A 30 -9.04 -6.67 1.33
N LEU A 31 -7.99 -7.48 1.24
CA LEU A 31 -8.00 -8.85 1.78
C LEU A 31 -8.08 -8.90 3.31
N ALA A 32 -7.48 -7.93 3.99
CA ALA A 32 -7.48 -7.86 5.46
C ALA A 32 -8.76 -7.25 6.03
N GLY A 33 -9.44 -6.39 5.26
CA GLY A 33 -10.61 -5.63 5.73
C GLY A 33 -10.26 -4.30 6.42
N HIS A 34 -8.97 -3.97 6.50
CA HIS A 34 -8.46 -2.70 7.04
C HIS A 34 -7.15 -2.31 6.36
N HIS A 35 -6.74 -1.04 6.48
CA HIS A 35 -5.50 -0.61 5.84
C HIS A 35 -4.28 -1.28 6.47
N ILE A 36 -3.48 -1.95 5.63
CA ILE A 36 -2.18 -2.48 5.97
C ILE A 36 -1.12 -1.60 5.35
N PHE A 37 -0.16 -1.16 6.16
CA PHE A 37 0.89 -0.25 5.77
C PHE A 37 2.27 -0.94 5.78
N TYR A 38 3.03 -0.71 4.71
CA TYR A 38 4.43 -1.11 4.56
C TYR A 38 5.30 0.12 4.37
N ARG A 39 6.63 -0.03 4.38
CA ARG A 39 7.53 1.09 4.08
C ARG A 39 7.42 1.46 2.61
N CYS A 40 7.53 2.74 2.29
CA CYS A 40 7.55 3.19 0.90
C CYS A 40 8.71 2.59 0.10
N GLU A 41 9.89 2.46 0.71
CA GLU A 41 11.07 1.85 0.08
C GLU A 41 10.78 0.44 -0.48
N ASP A 42 9.91 -0.32 0.18
CA ASP A 42 9.54 -1.68 -0.25
C ASP A 42 8.72 -1.69 -1.55
N PHE A 43 7.96 -0.63 -1.84
CA PHE A 43 7.13 -0.58 -3.06
C PHE A 43 7.97 -0.41 -4.32
N GLY A 44 9.11 0.27 -4.19
CA GLY A 44 9.95 0.68 -5.29
C GLY A 44 9.32 1.79 -6.16
N MET A 45 10.16 2.37 -7.01
CA MET A 45 9.79 3.48 -7.89
C MET A 45 9.55 3.00 -9.32
N ARG A 46 8.58 3.61 -10.00
CA ARG A 46 8.32 3.46 -11.44
C ARG A 46 8.88 4.65 -12.20
N TYR A 47 9.73 4.39 -13.19
CA TYR A 47 10.09 5.40 -14.19
C TYR A 47 8.93 5.60 -15.18
N MET A 48 8.51 6.86 -15.38
CA MET A 48 7.37 7.21 -16.23
C MET A 48 7.74 7.43 -17.70
N GLY A 49 9.04 7.50 -18.03
CA GLY A 49 9.52 7.80 -19.39
C GLY A 49 9.76 9.29 -19.67
N ASP A 50 9.38 10.18 -18.75
CA ASP A 50 9.45 11.63 -18.87
C ASP A 50 10.41 12.29 -17.86
N GLY A 51 11.35 11.50 -17.31
CA GLY A 51 12.26 11.95 -16.25
C GLY A 51 11.69 11.78 -14.82
N ARG A 52 10.39 11.52 -14.66
CA ARG A 52 9.78 11.36 -13.32
C ARG A 52 9.81 9.91 -12.85
N TYR A 53 10.04 9.78 -11.54
CA TYR A 53 9.88 8.53 -10.80
C TYR A 53 8.72 8.68 -9.82
N ILE A 54 7.76 7.76 -9.89
CA ILE A 54 6.62 7.74 -8.97
C ILE A 54 6.65 6.47 -8.12
N LEU A 55 6.27 6.60 -6.86
CA LEU A 55 6.13 5.47 -5.96
C LEU A 55 5.02 4.54 -6.48
N GLN A 56 5.29 3.24 -6.52
CA GLN A 56 4.31 2.26 -6.98
C GLN A 56 3.10 2.21 -6.04
N SER A 57 1.90 2.02 -6.59
CA SER A 57 0.68 1.92 -5.77
C SER A 57 0.52 0.58 -5.06
N TRP A 58 1.14 -0.48 -5.58
CA TRP A 58 0.98 -1.86 -5.12
C TRP A 58 2.33 -2.41 -4.64
N CYS A 59 2.32 -3.20 -3.57
CA CYS A 59 3.53 -3.82 -3.03
C CYS A 59 4.12 -4.85 -4.02
N PRO A 60 5.40 -5.22 -3.89
CA PRO A 60 6.06 -6.15 -4.82
C PRO A 60 5.29 -7.46 -5.00
N GLY A 61 4.87 -8.12 -3.92
CA GLY A 61 4.15 -9.39 -4.01
C GLY A 61 2.83 -9.32 -4.79
N CYS A 62 2.08 -8.22 -4.65
CA CYS A 62 0.85 -8.00 -5.41
C CYS A 62 1.11 -7.60 -6.87
N ARG A 63 2.29 -7.03 -7.18
CA ARG A 63 2.67 -6.61 -8.53
C ARG A 63 3.29 -7.74 -9.34
N SER A 64 4.17 -8.52 -8.71
CA SER A 64 4.97 -9.57 -9.34
C SER A 64 4.23 -10.91 -9.43
N HIS A 65 3.06 -11.06 -8.81
CA HIS A 65 2.32 -12.32 -8.65
C HIS A 65 3.11 -13.46 -7.98
N ASP A 66 4.30 -13.20 -7.46
CA ASP A 66 5.12 -14.17 -6.70
C ASP A 66 4.62 -14.33 -5.25
N GLY A 67 3.72 -13.45 -4.80
CA GLY A 67 3.08 -13.49 -3.48
C GLY A 67 3.97 -13.05 -2.32
N ILE A 68 5.24 -12.67 -2.55
CA ILE A 68 6.15 -12.28 -1.48
C ILE A 68 5.85 -10.84 -1.07
N LYS A 69 5.17 -10.71 0.08
CA LYS A 69 4.78 -9.41 0.64
C LYS A 69 5.86 -8.86 1.58
N PRO A 70 6.09 -7.54 1.60
CA PRO A 70 6.98 -6.92 2.58
C PRO A 70 6.48 -7.09 4.02
N VAL A 71 7.35 -6.79 4.98
CA VAL A 71 7.01 -6.82 6.41
C VAL A 71 6.02 -5.70 6.74
N VAL A 72 4.86 -6.06 7.27
CA VAL A 72 3.85 -5.10 7.75
C VAL A 72 4.47 -4.22 8.84
N GLN A 73 4.34 -2.90 8.69
CA GLN A 73 4.86 -1.92 9.65
C GLN A 73 3.76 -1.37 10.55
N ALA A 74 2.54 -1.25 10.03
CA ALA A 74 1.40 -0.77 10.77
C ALA A 74 0.10 -1.26 10.14
N GLU A 75 -0.95 -1.25 10.96
CA GLU A 75 -2.31 -1.52 10.56
C GLU A 75 -3.17 -0.35 11.05
N CYS A 76 -4.21 -0.01 10.30
CA CYS A 76 -5.20 0.95 10.79
C CYS A 76 -5.96 0.30 11.95
N GLN A 77 -5.80 0.87 13.14
CA GLN A 77 -6.53 0.50 14.34
C GLN A 77 -7.60 1.57 14.61
N GLN A 78 -8.73 1.16 15.20
CA GLN A 78 -9.82 2.04 15.65
C GLN A 78 -9.35 3.01 16.73
#